data_AF-K2A8V6-F1
#
_entry.id   AF-K2A8V6-F1
#
_cell.length_a   1.000
_cell.length_b   1.000
_cell.length_c   1.000
_cell.angle_alpha   90.00
_cell.angle_beta   90.00
_cell.angle_gamma   90.00
#
_symmetry.space_group_name_H-M   'P 1'
#
loop_
_entity.id
_entity.type
_entity.pdbx_description
1 polymer ?
#
loop_
_entity_poly.entity_id
_entity_poly.type
_entity_poly.pdbx_seq_one_letter_code
_entity_poly.pdbx_strand_id
1 'polypeptide(L)'
;MTPNKKIMTLLTFLGIYFLVSGGSWAIFSYLKKSPGESSSQTTKKVEDSRRKIDTSAPKTEICPINGAMFTKAEREIWEKRRPMTAIIENHKDARPLSGISRADVVYEAIAEGGITRFLGVFYCGAASEDMEIAVIRSARVYFINWALEYGDRPIFLHWGGANNICDDCPGGVKTRGKIDPRVDAYSLLNKVGWFGGKAGNDFNAGFNI
;
A
#
# COMPACT_ATOMS: atom_id res chain seq x y z
N MET A 1 -72.37 2.49 5.29
CA MET A 1 -71.24 2.07 6.15
C MET A 1 -70.06 2.98 5.82
N THR A 2 -69.85 4.06 6.58
CA THR A 2 -68.76 5.01 6.31
C THR A 2 -67.43 4.36 6.72
N PRO A 3 -66.43 4.27 5.82
CA PRO A 3 -65.15 3.64 6.17
C PRO A 3 -64.47 4.45 7.28
N ASN A 4 -63.93 3.74 8.28
CA ASN A 4 -63.27 4.34 9.43
C ASN A 4 -62.10 5.21 8.96
N LYS A 5 -62.17 6.52 9.21
CA LYS A 5 -61.19 7.51 8.73
C LYS A 5 -59.74 7.13 9.07
N LYS A 6 -59.51 6.47 10.21
CA LYS A 6 -58.18 5.99 10.64
C LYS A 6 -57.65 4.84 9.78
N ILE A 7 -58.52 3.93 9.34
CA ILE A 7 -58.15 2.82 8.45
C ILE A 7 -57.84 3.37 7.06
N MET A 8 -58.62 4.36 6.60
CA MET A 8 -58.40 4.99 5.30
C MET A 8 -57.11 5.80 5.25
N THR A 9 -56.71 6.47 6.34
CA THR A 9 -55.39 7.13 6.44
C THR A 9 -54.24 6.13 6.50
N LEU A 10 -54.41 4.98 7.17
CA LEU A 10 -53.38 3.94 7.22
C LEU A 10 -53.13 3.34 5.83
N LEU A 11 -54.20 3.04 5.08
CA LEU A 11 -54.11 2.48 3.73
C LEU A 11 -53.46 3.46 2.73
N THR A 12 -53.68 4.76 2.90
CA THR A 12 -53.03 5.78 2.06
C THR A 12 -51.54 5.89 2.34
N PHE A 13 -51.11 5.90 3.61
CA PHE A 13 -49.68 5.87 3.93
C PHE A 13 -48.99 4.59 3.46
N LEU A 14 -49.67 3.45 3.58
CA LEU A 14 -49.14 2.16 3.11
C LEU A 14 -49.02 2.14 1.57
N GLY A 15 -50.00 2.68 0.85
CA GLY A 15 -49.94 2.84 -0.60
C GLY A 15 -48.77 3.74 -1.05
N ILE A 16 -48.56 4.87 -0.37
CA ILE A 16 -47.43 5.77 -0.64
C ILE A 16 -46.10 5.07 -0.37
N TYR A 17 -46.00 4.32 0.73
CA TYR A 17 -44.78 3.56 1.06
C TYR A 17 -44.41 2.56 -0.04
N PHE A 18 -45.37 1.80 -0.56
CA PHE A 18 -45.11 0.84 -1.64
C PHE A 18 -44.80 1.51 -2.98
N LEU A 19 -45.40 2.67 -3.27
CA LEU A 19 -45.06 3.45 -4.47
C LEU A 19 -43.65 4.02 -4.40
N VAL A 20 -43.24 4.57 -3.26
CA VAL A 20 -41.90 5.16 -3.08
C VAL A 20 -40.82 4.07 -3.07
N SER A 21 -41.04 2.98 -2.33
CA SER A 21 -40.08 1.86 -2.27
C SER A 21 -39.97 1.10 -3.60
N GLY A 22 -41.10 0.83 -4.27
CA GLY A 22 -41.12 0.22 -5.60
C GLY A 22 -40.50 1.12 -6.67
N GLY A 23 -40.80 2.42 -6.64
CA GLY A 23 -40.20 3.42 -7.53
C GLY A 23 -38.69 3.56 -7.32
N SER A 24 -38.22 3.62 -6.07
CA SER A 24 -36.78 3.62 -5.76
C SER A 24 -36.10 2.33 -6.23
N TRP A 25 -36.71 1.17 -6.02
CA TRP A 25 -36.13 -0.10 -6.47
C TRP A 25 -36.04 -0.18 -8.01
N ALA A 26 -37.06 0.27 -8.73
CA ALA A 26 -37.07 0.29 -10.19
C ALA A 26 -36.07 1.30 -10.77
N ILE A 27 -36.02 2.51 -10.20
CA ILE A 27 -35.06 3.55 -10.61
C ILE A 27 -33.64 3.10 -10.30
N PHE A 28 -33.39 2.57 -9.10
CA PHE A 28 -32.06 2.09 -8.73
C PHE A 28 -31.69 0.82 -9.46
N SER A 29 -32.62 -0.08 -9.83
CA SER A 29 -32.28 -1.25 -10.64
C SER A 29 -31.99 -0.90 -12.10
N TYR A 30 -32.68 0.10 -12.66
CA TYR A 30 -32.43 0.57 -14.03
C TYR A 30 -31.18 1.47 -14.13
N LEU A 31 -30.90 2.29 -13.10
CA LEU A 31 -29.67 3.10 -13.00
C LEU A 31 -28.46 2.31 -12.49
N LYS A 32 -28.66 1.20 -11.77
CA LYS A 32 -27.60 0.27 -11.37
C LYS A 32 -27.25 -0.62 -12.56
N LYS A 33 -26.62 -0.01 -13.54
CA LYS A 33 -25.43 -0.63 -14.13
C LYS A 33 -24.53 -1.02 -12.94
N SER A 34 -24.30 -2.32 -12.77
CA SER A 34 -23.68 -2.96 -11.61
C SER A 34 -22.66 -2.07 -10.87
N PRO A 35 -22.66 -1.99 -9.52
CA PRO A 35 -21.60 -1.30 -8.76
C PRO A 35 -20.24 -2.01 -8.83
N GLY A 36 -20.04 -2.88 -9.82
CA GLY A 36 -18.78 -3.57 -10.12
C GLY A 36 -18.18 -3.22 -11.49
N GLU A 37 -18.83 -2.40 -12.33
CA GLU A 37 -18.39 -2.23 -13.72
C GLU A 37 -17.53 -0.98 -14.02
N SER A 38 -17.41 -0.02 -13.08
CA SER A 38 -16.37 1.04 -13.18
C SER A 38 -15.03 0.66 -12.56
N SER A 39 -14.98 -0.45 -11.80
CA SER A 39 -13.71 -1.08 -11.37
C SER A 39 -13.15 -2.02 -12.45
N SER A 40 -14.01 -2.56 -13.32
CA SER A 40 -13.62 -3.62 -14.27
C SER A 40 -12.79 -3.14 -15.46
N GLN A 41 -12.88 -1.88 -15.90
CA GLN A 41 -12.01 -1.39 -16.99
C GLN A 41 -10.57 -1.15 -16.52
N THR A 42 -10.37 -0.72 -15.27
CA THR A 42 -9.03 -0.60 -14.68
C THR A 42 -8.47 -1.98 -14.37
N THR A 43 -9.25 -2.89 -13.79
CA THR A 43 -8.77 -4.25 -13.50
C THR A 43 -8.54 -5.09 -14.76
N LYS A 44 -9.37 -5.00 -15.81
CA LYS A 44 -9.11 -5.72 -17.08
C LYS A 44 -7.90 -5.18 -17.84
N LYS A 45 -7.68 -3.85 -17.85
CA LYS A 45 -6.48 -3.27 -18.46
C LYS A 45 -5.21 -3.64 -17.67
N VAL A 46 -5.33 -3.77 -16.34
CA VAL A 46 -4.26 -4.22 -15.44
C VAL A 46 -4.07 -5.74 -15.47
N GLU A 47 -5.09 -6.55 -15.75
CA GLU A 47 -5.00 -8.00 -15.97
C GLU A 47 -4.38 -8.34 -17.33
N ASP A 48 -4.76 -7.65 -18.41
CA ASP A 48 -4.19 -7.89 -19.74
C ASP A 48 -2.73 -7.38 -19.84
N SER A 49 -2.36 -6.40 -19.00
CA SER A 49 -0.97 -5.97 -18.78
C SER A 49 -0.20 -6.88 -17.80
N ARG A 50 -0.91 -7.73 -17.05
CA ARG A 50 -0.37 -8.81 -16.21
C ARG A 50 -0.33 -10.14 -16.97
N ARG A 51 -0.31 -10.12 -18.31
CA ARG A 51 0.19 -11.27 -19.08
C ARG A 51 1.57 -11.60 -18.54
N LYS A 52 1.58 -12.68 -17.75
CA LYS A 52 2.72 -13.28 -17.08
C LYS A 52 3.92 -13.17 -18.00
N ILE A 53 4.92 -12.40 -17.59
CA ILE A 53 6.16 -12.23 -18.35
C ILE A 53 6.62 -13.63 -18.76
N ASP A 54 6.98 -13.81 -20.03
CA ASP A 54 7.57 -15.07 -20.46
C ASP A 54 8.98 -15.20 -19.87
N THR A 55 9.05 -15.83 -18.70
CA THR A 55 10.30 -16.07 -17.96
C THR A 55 11.17 -17.13 -18.64
N SER A 56 10.68 -17.81 -19.68
CA SER A 56 11.45 -18.79 -20.48
C SER A 56 12.27 -18.14 -21.59
N ALA A 57 12.03 -16.85 -21.89
CA ALA A 57 12.77 -16.09 -22.87
C ALA A 57 14.27 -15.94 -22.50
N PRO A 58 15.17 -15.71 -23.47
CA PRO A 58 16.59 -15.59 -23.20
C PRO A 58 16.91 -14.38 -22.31
N LYS A 59 17.61 -14.65 -21.22
CA LYS A 59 18.07 -13.64 -20.26
C LYS A 59 19.34 -12.96 -20.77
N THR A 60 19.18 -11.79 -21.36
CA THR A 60 20.26 -11.04 -22.06
C THR A 60 20.52 -9.66 -21.47
N GLU A 61 19.63 -9.18 -20.60
CA GLU A 61 19.70 -7.85 -20.03
C GLU A 61 20.26 -7.91 -18.60
N ILE A 62 21.25 -7.08 -18.31
CA ILE A 62 21.86 -7.02 -16.97
C ILE A 62 21.09 -6.07 -16.06
N CYS A 63 20.78 -6.52 -14.85
CA CYS A 63 20.17 -5.66 -13.83
C CYS A 63 21.21 -4.71 -13.22
N PRO A 64 20.95 -3.39 -13.14
CA PRO A 64 21.93 -2.41 -12.71
C PRO A 64 22.31 -2.49 -11.23
N ILE A 65 21.47 -3.10 -10.38
CA ILE A 65 21.68 -3.09 -8.92
C ILE A 65 22.19 -4.41 -8.33
N ASN A 66 22.08 -5.53 -9.06
CA ASN A 66 22.56 -6.84 -8.59
C ASN A 66 23.35 -7.63 -9.65
N GLY A 67 23.45 -7.15 -10.89
CA GLY A 67 24.19 -7.80 -11.97
C GLY A 67 23.58 -9.10 -12.51
N ALA A 68 22.40 -9.52 -12.03
CA ALA A 68 21.74 -10.70 -12.55
C ALA A 68 21.17 -10.47 -13.96
N MET A 69 21.07 -11.56 -14.74
CA MET A 69 20.56 -11.52 -16.10
C MET A 69 19.05 -11.75 -16.12
N PHE A 70 18.34 -10.94 -16.91
CA PHE A 70 16.89 -10.97 -17.06
C PHE A 70 16.49 -10.84 -18.53
N THR A 71 15.20 -11.07 -18.80
CA THR A 71 14.60 -10.97 -20.13
C THR A 71 14.43 -9.50 -20.56
N LYS A 72 14.31 -9.27 -21.86
CA LYS A 72 14.01 -7.93 -22.39
C LYS A 72 12.69 -7.36 -21.88
N ALA A 73 11.68 -8.21 -21.70
CA ALA A 73 10.38 -7.81 -21.17
C ALA A 73 10.47 -7.31 -19.72
N GLU A 74 11.26 -7.96 -18.86
CA GLU A 74 11.51 -7.49 -17.48
C GLU A 74 12.20 -6.13 -17.50
N ARG A 75 13.20 -5.97 -18.38
CA ARG A 75 13.91 -4.71 -18.56
C ARG A 75 12.99 -3.56 -18.92
N GLU A 76 12.15 -3.74 -19.93
CA GLU A 76 11.19 -2.73 -20.36
C GLU A 76 10.20 -2.33 -19.27
N ILE A 77 9.95 -3.21 -18.29
CA ILE A 77 9.08 -2.92 -17.16
C ILE A 77 9.81 -2.16 -16.07
N TRP A 78 11.00 -2.60 -15.63
CA TRP A 78 11.72 -1.91 -14.56
C TRP A 78 12.22 -0.52 -14.99
N GLU A 79 12.50 -0.30 -16.28
CA GLU A 79 12.88 1.03 -16.80
C GLU A 79 11.74 2.06 -16.68
N LYS A 80 10.49 1.60 -16.66
CA LYS A 80 9.29 2.44 -16.54
C LYS A 80 8.74 2.50 -15.12
N ARG A 81 9.27 1.68 -14.21
CA ARG A 81 8.81 1.58 -12.81
C ARG A 81 9.87 2.07 -11.85
N ARG A 82 9.41 2.51 -10.68
CA ARG A 82 10.27 2.96 -9.60
C ARG A 82 10.69 1.75 -8.76
N PRO A 83 11.92 1.69 -8.24
CA PRO A 83 12.29 0.70 -7.24
C PRO A 83 11.32 0.73 -6.06
N MET A 84 11.01 -0.45 -5.54
CA MET A 84 10.25 -0.61 -4.30
C MET A 84 11.19 -1.04 -3.19
N THR A 85 11.02 -0.46 -2.03
CA THR A 85 11.77 -0.78 -0.82
C THR A 85 10.79 -1.11 0.28
N ALA A 86 11.10 -2.11 1.11
CA ALA A 86 10.20 -2.56 2.17
C ALA A 86 10.96 -2.86 3.45
N ILE A 87 10.42 -2.39 4.57
CA ILE A 87 10.93 -2.72 5.91
C ILE A 87 10.34 -4.05 6.35
N ILE A 88 11.20 -5.06 6.52
CA ILE A 88 10.82 -6.43 6.85
C ILE A 88 11.35 -6.78 8.25
N GLU A 89 10.54 -7.48 9.04
CA GLU A 89 10.91 -8.00 10.36
C GLU A 89 12.07 -9.01 10.29
N ASN A 90 12.90 -9.09 11.33
CA ASN A 90 13.88 -10.16 11.51
C ASN A 90 13.83 -10.83 12.90
N HIS A 91 12.83 -10.51 13.72
CA HIS A 91 12.56 -11.22 14.97
C HIS A 91 12.45 -12.73 14.75
N LYS A 92 12.96 -13.52 15.69
CA LYS A 92 12.97 -15.00 15.61
C LYS A 92 11.57 -15.58 15.40
N ASP A 93 10.59 -15.06 16.14
CA ASP A 93 9.19 -15.50 16.08
C ASP A 93 8.46 -15.11 14.78
N ALA A 94 9.02 -14.20 13.98
CA ALA A 94 8.44 -13.82 12.69
C ALA A 94 8.91 -14.73 11.53
N ARG A 95 9.76 -15.73 11.82
CA ARG A 95 10.32 -16.62 10.79
C ARG A 95 9.40 -17.84 10.60
N PRO A 96 9.18 -18.29 9.35
CA PRO A 96 9.81 -17.82 8.11
C PRO A 96 9.21 -16.51 7.56
N LEU A 97 10.05 -15.72 6.89
CA LEU A 97 9.66 -14.46 6.24
C LEU A 97 9.17 -14.70 4.81
N SER A 98 8.25 -13.86 4.33
CA SER A 98 7.71 -13.91 2.97
C SER A 98 8.38 -12.86 2.08
N GLY A 99 8.67 -13.24 0.83
CA GLY A 99 9.09 -12.31 -0.22
C GLY A 99 10.55 -11.85 -0.18
N ILE A 100 11.26 -11.98 0.95
CA ILE A 100 12.65 -11.48 1.08
C ILE A 100 13.62 -12.12 0.08
N SER A 101 13.38 -13.38 -0.32
CA SER A 101 14.20 -14.07 -1.33
C SER A 101 14.08 -13.50 -2.75
N ARG A 102 13.10 -12.61 -2.97
CA ARG A 102 12.90 -11.90 -4.25
C ARG A 102 13.51 -10.51 -4.26
N ALA A 103 14.11 -10.07 -3.15
CA ALA A 103 14.80 -8.78 -3.10
C ALA A 103 16.11 -8.85 -3.91
N ASP A 104 16.38 -7.80 -4.68
CA ASP A 104 17.63 -7.63 -5.41
C ASP A 104 18.78 -7.25 -4.46
N VAL A 105 18.48 -6.47 -3.42
CA VAL A 105 19.41 -6.08 -2.35
C VAL A 105 18.71 -6.16 -0.99
N VAL A 106 19.43 -6.62 0.03
CA VAL A 106 18.95 -6.68 1.41
C VAL A 106 19.96 -5.99 2.32
N TYR A 107 19.52 -4.96 3.04
CA TYR A 107 20.28 -4.36 4.13
C TYR A 107 19.77 -4.90 5.45
N GLU A 108 20.67 -5.23 6.37
CA GLU A 108 20.34 -5.58 7.75
C GLU A 108 20.91 -4.54 8.71
N ALA A 109 20.08 -4.04 9.62
CA ALA A 109 20.53 -3.13 10.66
C ALA A 109 19.74 -3.30 11.96
N ILE A 110 20.39 -3.01 13.09
CA ILE A 110 19.77 -3.02 14.42
C ILE A 110 18.65 -1.99 14.46
N ALA A 111 17.48 -2.35 15.00
CA ALA A 111 16.31 -1.48 15.06
C ALA A 111 15.78 -1.23 16.47
N GLU A 112 15.50 -2.30 17.24
CA GLU A 112 14.90 -2.22 18.58
C GLU A 112 15.50 -3.28 19.49
N GLY A 113 16.01 -2.90 20.66
CA GLY A 113 16.45 -3.85 21.68
C GLY A 113 17.52 -4.86 21.23
N GLY A 114 18.37 -4.50 20.26
CA GLY A 114 19.36 -5.41 19.67
C GLY A 114 18.82 -6.31 18.54
N ILE A 115 17.53 -6.23 18.24
CA ILE A 115 16.87 -6.97 17.15
C ILE A 115 17.04 -6.18 15.86
N THR A 116 17.47 -6.86 14.81
CA THR A 116 17.66 -6.27 13.49
C THR A 116 16.36 -6.25 12.69
N ARG A 117 16.34 -5.45 11.63
CA ARG A 117 15.32 -5.44 10.58
C ARG A 117 16.00 -5.44 9.23
N PHE A 118 15.26 -5.84 8.22
CA PHE A 118 15.72 -5.78 6.84
C PHE A 118 15.10 -4.61 6.08
N LEU A 119 15.88 -4.02 5.18
CA LEU A 119 15.36 -3.24 4.06
C LEU A 119 15.56 -4.08 2.80
N GLY A 120 14.48 -4.62 2.26
CA GLY A 120 14.48 -5.30 0.98
C GLY A 120 14.27 -4.30 -0.14
N VAL A 121 15.12 -4.34 -1.17
CA VAL A 121 15.02 -3.52 -2.39
C VAL A 121 14.60 -4.44 -3.53
N PHE A 122 13.52 -4.08 -4.21
CA PHE A 122 12.87 -4.84 -5.27
C PHE A 122 12.76 -3.97 -6.52
N TYR A 123 13.39 -4.40 -7.60
CA TYR A 123 13.46 -3.63 -8.84
C TYR A 123 13.38 -4.53 -10.08
N CYS A 124 14.41 -5.33 -10.34
CA CYS A 124 14.57 -6.00 -11.63
C CYS A 124 13.64 -7.23 -11.75
N GLY A 125 13.63 -8.10 -10.73
CA GLY A 125 12.76 -9.28 -10.71
C GLY A 125 11.35 -9.02 -10.16
N ALA A 126 11.04 -7.79 -9.77
CA ALA A 126 9.82 -7.47 -9.02
C ALA A 126 8.53 -7.63 -9.83
N ALA A 127 8.61 -7.60 -11.16
CA ALA A 127 7.44 -7.67 -12.04
C ALA A 127 7.15 -9.06 -12.62
N SER A 128 8.04 -10.03 -12.41
CA SER A 128 7.98 -11.34 -13.06
C SER A 128 6.89 -12.23 -12.49
N GLU A 129 6.63 -12.12 -11.19
CA GLU A 129 5.65 -12.93 -10.47
C GLU A 129 4.98 -12.08 -9.39
N ASP A 130 3.72 -12.38 -9.09
CA ASP A 130 3.06 -11.83 -7.91
C ASP A 130 3.80 -12.32 -6.65
N MET A 131 4.17 -11.40 -5.77
CA MET A 131 4.87 -11.72 -4.52
C MET A 131 4.16 -11.13 -3.31
N GLU A 132 4.19 -11.90 -2.22
CA GLU A 132 3.75 -11.45 -0.91
C GLU A 132 4.97 -11.11 -0.05
N ILE A 133 4.94 -9.93 0.58
CA ILE A 133 6.03 -9.46 1.45
C ILE A 133 5.47 -9.27 2.86
N ALA A 134 5.98 -10.04 3.80
CA ALA A 134 5.59 -10.01 5.21
C ALA A 134 6.72 -10.54 6.11
N VAL A 135 6.83 -10.12 7.37
CA VAL A 135 5.99 -9.15 8.08
C VAL A 135 6.58 -7.73 7.95
N ILE A 136 5.76 -6.75 7.56
CA ILE A 136 6.18 -5.35 7.42
C ILE A 136 6.33 -4.68 8.79
N ARG A 137 7.36 -3.84 8.96
CA ARG A 137 7.69 -3.20 10.24
C ARG A 137 8.00 -1.72 10.16
N SER A 138 8.24 -1.13 11.32
CA SER A 138 8.41 0.30 11.50
C SER A 138 9.72 0.84 10.89
N ALA A 139 9.57 1.97 10.20
CA ALA A 139 10.68 2.69 9.60
C ALA A 139 11.65 3.26 10.64
N ARG A 140 12.92 3.35 10.22
CA ARG A 140 14.02 4.00 10.94
C ARG A 140 14.82 4.86 9.97
N VAL A 141 15.46 5.91 10.49
CA VAL A 141 16.10 6.96 9.68
C VAL A 141 17.18 6.44 8.71
N TYR A 142 17.97 5.46 9.11
CA TYR A 142 18.99 4.86 8.23
C TYR A 142 18.38 4.05 7.08
N PHE A 143 17.26 3.36 7.30
CA PHE A 143 16.56 2.69 6.20
C PHE A 143 15.96 3.68 5.20
N ILE A 144 15.48 4.84 5.66
CA ILE A 144 15.00 5.91 4.77
C ILE A 144 16.18 6.46 3.95
N ASN A 145 17.33 6.68 4.59
CA ASN A 145 18.54 7.15 3.91
C ASN A 145 19.01 6.15 2.85
N TRP A 146 19.05 4.85 3.15
CA TRP A 146 19.42 3.83 2.14
C TRP A 146 18.38 3.72 1.05
N ALA A 147 17.09 3.87 1.35
CA ALA A 147 16.07 3.87 0.32
C ALA A 147 16.28 5.03 -0.70
N LEU A 148 16.67 6.23 -0.23
CA LEU A 148 16.97 7.39 -1.09
C LEU A 148 18.11 7.16 -2.09
N GLU A 149 18.97 6.16 -1.87
CA GLU A 149 20.04 5.81 -2.81
C GLU A 149 19.51 5.14 -4.09
N TYR A 150 18.25 4.66 -4.07
CA TYR A 150 17.59 3.99 -5.19
C TYR A 150 16.74 4.93 -6.06
N GLY A 151 17.07 6.22 -6.07
CA GLY A 151 16.50 7.23 -6.97
C GLY A 151 15.67 8.31 -6.26
N ASP A 152 15.10 9.22 -7.04
CA ASP A 152 14.40 10.39 -6.50
C ASP A 152 13.14 10.05 -5.70
N ARG A 153 12.44 8.98 -6.10
CA ARG A 153 11.12 8.62 -5.59
C ARG A 153 10.86 7.10 -5.46
N PRO A 154 11.72 6.33 -4.78
CA PRO A 154 11.50 4.90 -4.55
C PRO A 154 10.24 4.71 -3.70
N ILE A 155 9.45 3.67 -3.97
CA ILE A 155 8.33 3.30 -3.10
C ILE A 155 8.91 2.81 -1.78
N PHE A 156 8.46 3.31 -0.64
CA PHE A 156 8.96 2.98 0.69
C PHE A 156 7.85 2.41 1.55
N LEU A 157 7.77 1.08 1.62
CA LEU A 157 6.76 0.33 2.35
C LEU A 157 7.19 0.08 3.80
N HIS A 158 6.37 0.51 4.74
CA HIS A 158 6.61 0.28 6.17
C HIS A 158 5.30 0.27 6.97
N TRP A 159 5.38 -0.13 8.25
CA TRP A 159 4.27 -0.10 9.19
C TRP A 159 4.67 0.68 10.44
N GLY A 160 4.29 1.95 10.50
CA GLY A 160 4.72 2.85 11.58
C GLY A 160 6.19 3.25 11.47
N GLY A 161 6.72 3.88 12.51
CA GLY A 161 8.08 4.44 12.51
C GLY A 161 8.35 5.21 13.79
N ALA A 162 9.63 5.46 14.09
CA ALA A 162 9.98 6.34 15.22
C ALA A 162 9.41 7.74 14.97
N ASN A 163 8.63 8.27 15.91
CA ASN A 163 7.95 9.55 15.77
C ASN A 163 7.69 10.23 17.13
N ASN A 164 7.41 11.52 17.08
CA ASN A 164 7.01 12.33 18.22
C ASN A 164 5.48 12.48 18.37
N ILE A 165 4.66 11.78 17.59
CA ILE A 165 3.20 11.86 17.61
C ILE A 165 2.68 11.19 18.88
N CYS A 166 1.71 11.83 19.54
CA CYS A 166 1.10 11.34 20.78
C CYS A 166 -0.33 11.84 20.92
N ASP A 167 -1.30 10.94 20.98
CA ASP A 167 -2.73 11.29 21.04
C ASP A 167 -3.13 11.93 22.37
N ASP A 168 -2.52 11.50 23.47
CA ASP A 168 -2.85 11.97 24.83
C ASP A 168 -1.95 13.11 25.34
N CYS A 169 -1.10 13.69 24.47
CA CYS A 169 -0.16 14.74 24.84
C CYS A 169 -0.69 16.14 24.48
N PRO A 170 -0.41 17.19 25.27
CA PRO A 170 -0.70 18.56 24.89
C PRO A 170 -0.11 18.92 23.52
N GLY A 171 -0.98 19.29 22.57
CA GLY A 171 -0.58 19.63 21.20
C GLY A 171 -0.25 18.44 20.30
N GLY A 172 -0.58 17.21 20.70
CA GLY A 172 -0.38 16.02 19.86
C GLY A 172 1.07 15.54 19.75
N VAL A 173 1.97 16.12 20.55
CA VAL A 173 3.42 15.91 20.45
C VAL A 173 3.98 15.48 21.81
N LYS A 174 4.85 14.47 21.79
CA LYS A 174 5.58 13.99 22.97
C LYS A 174 6.38 15.11 23.62
N THR A 175 6.48 15.07 24.95
CA THR A 175 7.31 16.03 25.70
C THR A 175 8.78 15.97 25.26
N ARG A 176 9.45 17.12 25.34
CA ARG A 176 10.87 17.22 24.96
C ARG A 176 11.72 16.21 25.73
N GLY A 177 12.58 15.48 25.02
CA GLY A 177 13.44 14.44 25.59
C GLY A 177 12.85 13.01 25.53
N LYS A 178 11.58 12.84 25.13
CA LYS A 178 11.01 11.50 24.91
C LYS A 178 11.44 10.85 23.59
N ILE A 179 11.90 11.65 22.64
CA ILE A 179 12.49 11.22 21.38
C ILE A 179 13.61 12.19 21.00
N ASP A 180 14.70 11.64 20.48
CA ASP A 180 15.76 12.44 19.86
C ASP A 180 15.31 12.82 18.43
N PRO A 181 15.32 14.10 18.05
CA PRO A 181 14.90 14.52 16.71
C PRO A 181 15.67 13.83 15.57
N ARG A 182 16.91 13.37 15.82
CA ARG A 182 17.74 12.69 14.82
C ARG A 182 17.25 11.29 14.49
N VAL A 183 16.42 10.68 15.34
CA VAL A 183 15.85 9.35 15.10
C VAL A 183 14.37 9.41 14.71
N ASP A 184 13.81 10.62 14.56
CA ASP A 184 12.42 10.80 14.13
C ASP A 184 12.29 10.49 12.63
N ALA A 185 11.75 9.32 12.34
CA ALA A 185 11.56 8.82 10.98
C ALA A 185 10.49 9.65 10.23
N TYR A 186 9.43 10.09 10.89
CA TYR A 186 8.36 10.87 10.25
C TYR A 186 8.82 12.28 9.93
N SER A 187 9.63 12.88 10.81
CA SER A 187 10.29 14.15 10.52
C SER A 187 11.17 14.04 9.25
N LEU A 188 11.94 12.95 9.13
CA LEU A 188 12.75 12.70 7.93
C LEU A 188 11.88 12.46 6.69
N LEU A 189 10.85 11.61 6.76
CA LEU A 189 9.92 11.35 5.65
C LEU A 189 9.24 12.63 5.15
N ASN A 190 8.86 13.53 6.06
CA ASN A 190 8.33 14.84 5.71
C ASN A 190 9.40 15.73 5.07
N LYS A 191 10.62 15.75 5.62
CA LYS A 191 11.75 16.53 5.08
C LYS A 191 12.10 16.13 3.64
N VAL A 192 12.00 14.84 3.30
CA VAL A 192 12.27 14.33 1.95
C VAL A 192 11.03 14.36 1.05
N GLY A 193 9.90 14.86 1.54
CA GLY A 193 8.67 15.03 0.78
C GLY A 193 7.93 13.73 0.46
N TRP A 194 8.15 12.66 1.25
CA TRP A 194 7.50 11.37 1.05
C TRP A 194 6.18 11.25 1.82
N PHE A 195 6.04 11.97 2.94
CA PHE A 195 4.85 11.98 3.80
C PHE A 195 3.76 12.95 3.30
N GLY A 196 2.49 12.54 3.28
CA GLY A 196 1.32 13.42 3.11
C GLY A 196 1.14 14.13 1.76
N GLY A 197 1.99 13.87 0.76
CA GLY A 197 1.89 14.50 -0.56
C GLY A 197 1.07 13.70 -1.58
N LYS A 198 0.46 14.38 -2.58
CA LYS A 198 -0.21 13.73 -3.74
C LYS A 198 0.70 12.79 -4.55
N ALA A 199 2.00 12.94 -4.42
CA ALA A 199 3.04 12.11 -5.03
C ALA A 199 3.98 11.51 -3.97
N GLY A 200 3.48 11.31 -2.75
CA GLY A 200 4.22 10.70 -1.65
C GLY A 200 4.71 9.30 -2.00
N ASN A 201 5.86 8.93 -1.45
CA ASN A 201 6.44 7.61 -1.64
C ASN A 201 6.39 6.74 -0.39
N ASP A 202 5.93 7.32 0.72
CA ASP A 202 5.66 6.62 1.96
C ASP A 202 4.39 5.76 1.79
N PHE A 203 4.58 4.46 1.74
CA PHE A 203 3.52 3.46 1.79
C PHE A 203 3.41 2.95 3.22
N ASN A 204 2.80 3.76 4.08
CA ASN A 204 2.55 3.37 5.46
C ASN A 204 1.31 2.48 5.54
N ALA A 205 1.52 1.19 5.78
CA ALA A 205 0.43 0.23 5.94
C ALA A 205 -0.40 0.45 7.21
N GLY A 206 0.10 1.25 8.17
CA GLY A 206 -0.65 1.61 9.39
C GLY A 206 -1.72 2.69 9.20
N PHE A 207 -1.71 3.43 8.08
CA PHE A 207 -2.69 4.48 7.76
C PHE A 207 -3.49 4.20 6.48
N ASN A 208 -3.24 3.06 5.81
CA ASN A 208 -3.89 2.67 4.56
C ASN A 208 -4.80 1.44 4.75
N ILE A 209 -5.78 1.57 5.65
CA ILE A 209 -7.01 0.76 5.74
C ILE A 209 -8.17 1.66 6.11
#